data_AF-A0A5S3Z1S5-F1
#
_entry.id   AF-A0A5S3Z1S5-F1
#
_cell.length_a   1.000
_cell.length_b   1.000
_cell.length_c   1.000
_cell.angle_alpha   90.00
_cell.angle_beta   90.00
_cell.angle_gamma   90.00
#
_symmetry.space_group_name_H-M   'P 1'
#
loop_
_entity.id
_entity.type
_entity.pdbx_description
1 polymer ?
#
loop_
_entity_poly.entity_id
_entity_poly.type
_entity_poly.pdbx_seq_one_letter_code
_entity_poly.pdbx_strand_id
1 'polypeptide(L)'
;MPQISLEFLGAQLRRLSRCQRGQAPNLVAQFIETGLHWARYYGARQMYLLQELYLRRTFYQLVNIICDPLLEQQVRRQSLCQLHKPQLALQRFYRQQQGMHKYRALSQEARVLCHEFNPY
;
A
#
# COMPACT_ATOMS: atom_id res chain seq x y z
N MET A 1 0.75 15.84 14.75
CA MET A 1 0.91 15.73 13.28
C MET A 1 0.77 14.33 12.69
N PRO A 2 1.20 13.19 13.31
CA PRO A 2 1.01 11.86 12.69
C PRO A 2 -0.42 11.32 12.74
N GLN A 3 -1.23 11.74 13.73
CA GLN A 3 -2.63 11.30 13.87
C GLN A 3 -3.51 11.74 12.69
N ILE A 4 -3.37 12.98 12.20
CA ILE A 4 -4.17 13.53 11.10
C ILE A 4 -3.94 12.74 9.79
N SER A 5 -2.68 12.36 9.53
CA SER A 5 -2.31 11.62 8.33
C SER A 5 -2.68 10.13 8.38
N LEU A 6 -2.75 9.54 9.58
CA LEU A 6 -3.30 8.20 9.80
C LEU A 6 -4.82 8.14 9.56
N GLU A 7 -5.56 9.13 10.05
CA GLU A 7 -7.00 9.24 9.82
C GLU A 7 -7.33 9.49 8.35
N PHE A 8 -6.50 10.25 7.64
CA PHE A 8 -6.67 10.51 6.21
C PHE A 8 -6.54 9.24 5.36
N LEU A 9 -5.54 8.39 5.65
CA LEU A 9 -5.42 7.07 5.03
C LEU A 9 -6.63 6.17 5.35
N GLY A 10 -7.14 6.23 6.59
CA GLY A 10 -8.37 5.52 6.98
C GLY A 10 -9.61 6.03 6.25
N ALA A 11 -9.72 7.34 6.01
CA ALA A 11 -10.81 7.93 5.25
C ALA A 11 -10.78 7.54 3.77
N GLN A 12 -9.59 7.44 3.16
CA GLN A 12 -9.44 6.97 1.79
C GLN A 12 -9.80 5.48 1.64
N LEU A 13 -9.41 4.64 2.61
CA LEU A 13 -9.84 3.23 2.66
C LEU A 13 -11.37 3.10 2.66
N ARG A 14 -12.06 3.92 3.46
CA ARG A 14 -13.53 3.97 3.48
C ARG A 14 -14.17 4.49 2.19
N ARG A 15 -13.42 5.16 1.32
CA ARG A 15 -13.89 5.55 -0.02
C ARG A 15 -13.67 4.43 -1.01
N LEU A 16 -12.55 3.72 -0.92
CA LEU A 16 -12.27 2.53 -1.73
C LEU A 16 -13.31 1.43 -1.51
N SER A 17 -13.79 1.26 -0.28
CA SER A 17 -14.86 0.30 0.03
C SER A 17 -16.26 0.72 -0.47
N ARG A 18 -16.43 1.97 -0.90
CA ARG A 18 -17.69 2.52 -1.45
C ARG A 18 -17.51 2.98 -2.89
N CYS A 19 -16.52 2.43 -3.58
CA CYS A 19 -16.18 2.82 -4.94
C CYS A 19 -17.38 2.55 -5.87
N GLN A 20 -17.77 3.55 -6.66
CA GLN A 20 -18.73 3.37 -7.75
C GLN A 20 -17.98 2.94 -9.03
N ARG A 21 -18.68 2.28 -9.95
CA ARG A 21 -18.13 1.81 -11.24
C ARG A 21 -17.35 2.92 -11.95
N GLY A 22 -16.11 2.62 -12.36
CA GLY A 22 -15.24 3.53 -13.11
C GLY A 22 -14.30 4.43 -12.29
N GLN A 23 -14.50 4.55 -10.96
CA GLN A 23 -13.64 5.39 -10.10
C GLN A 23 -12.41 4.63 -9.54
N ALA A 24 -12.43 3.30 -9.61
CA ALA A 24 -11.44 2.42 -8.99
C ALA A 24 -9.98 2.76 -9.34
N PRO A 25 -9.59 2.99 -10.61
CA PRO A 25 -8.19 3.28 -10.95
C PRO A 25 -7.67 4.55 -10.27
N ASN A 26 -8.49 5.61 -10.25
CA ASN A 26 -8.12 6.91 -9.70
C ASN A 26 -8.06 6.86 -8.17
N LEU A 27 -9.03 6.21 -7.52
CA LEU A 27 -9.03 6.11 -6.05
C LEU A 27 -7.85 5.27 -5.55
N VAL A 28 -7.54 4.16 -6.23
CA VAL A 28 -6.38 3.32 -5.88
C VAL A 28 -5.08 4.10 -6.09
N ALA A 29 -4.94 4.81 -7.21
CA ALA A 29 -3.76 5.64 -7.48
C ALA A 29 -3.57 6.72 -6.41
N GLN A 30 -4.63 7.46 -6.08
CA GLN A 30 -4.61 8.51 -5.05
C GLN A 30 -4.24 7.95 -3.67
N PHE A 31 -4.76 6.78 -3.31
CA PHE A 31 -4.41 6.11 -2.05
C PHE A 31 -2.91 5.80 -1.97
N ILE A 32 -2.36 5.21 -3.04
CA ILE A 32 -0.94 4.87 -3.12
C ILE A 32 -0.09 6.14 -3.05
N GLU A 33 -0.41 7.14 -3.86
CA GLU A 33 0.33 8.40 -3.91
C GLU A 33 0.32 9.12 -2.57
N THR A 34 -0.81 9.11 -1.86
CA THR A 34 -0.93 9.67 -0.52
C THR A 34 0.00 8.97 0.46
N GLY A 35 -0.03 7.64 0.49
CA GLY A 35 0.84 6.84 1.35
C GLY A 35 2.33 7.06 1.07
N LEU A 36 2.70 7.08 -0.21
CA LEU A 36 4.07 7.35 -0.65
C LEU A 36 4.49 8.80 -0.41
N HIS A 37 3.58 9.77 -0.52
CA HIS A 37 3.83 11.17 -0.17
C HIS A 37 4.25 11.29 1.29
N TRP A 38 3.49 10.70 2.21
CA TRP A 38 3.82 10.73 3.64
C TRP A 38 5.14 10.00 3.93
N ALA A 39 5.39 8.85 3.30
CA ALA A 39 6.67 8.18 3.42
C ALA A 39 7.85 9.07 2.98
N ARG A 40 7.73 9.76 1.84
CA ARG A 40 8.76 10.70 1.36
C ARG A 40 8.93 11.89 2.31
N TYR A 41 7.82 12.43 2.82
CA TYR A 41 7.83 13.55 3.77
C TYR A 41 8.61 13.22 5.05
N TYR A 42 8.37 12.04 5.62
CA TYR A 42 9.12 11.58 6.79
C TYR A 42 10.57 11.20 6.47
N GLY A 43 10.82 10.62 5.29
CA GLY A 43 12.17 10.30 4.81
C GLY A 43 13.05 11.54 4.64
N ALA A 44 12.50 12.63 4.09
CA ALA A 44 13.20 13.91 3.94
C ALA A 44 13.63 14.53 5.28
N ARG A 45 12.97 14.13 6.38
CA ARG A 45 13.28 14.56 7.75
C ARG A 45 14.04 13.51 8.56
N GLN A 46 14.53 12.47 7.90
CA GLN A 46 15.27 11.37 8.52
C GLN A 46 14.47 10.65 9.62
N MET A 47 13.13 10.72 9.57
CA MET A 47 12.25 10.01 10.49
C MET A 47 11.98 8.60 9.95
N TYR A 48 13.03 7.76 9.93
CA TYR A 48 13.01 6.47 9.24
C TYR A 48 11.95 5.50 9.75
N LEU A 49 11.64 5.51 11.05
CA LEU A 49 10.58 4.69 11.63
C LEU A 49 9.20 5.07 11.06
N LEU A 50 8.92 6.37 10.92
CA LEU A 50 7.68 6.85 10.33
C LEU A 50 7.65 6.59 8.82
N GLN A 51 8.78 6.77 8.14
CA GLN A 51 8.90 6.39 6.73
C GLN A 51 8.57 4.90 6.52
N GLU A 52 9.17 4.00 7.30
CA GLU A 52 8.89 2.56 7.25
C GLU A 52 7.41 2.28 7.52
N LEU A 53 6.84 2.92 8.54
CA LEU A 53 5.44 2.74 8.93
C LEU A 53 4.48 3.09 7.79
N TYR A 54 4.67 4.23 7.11
CA TYR A 54 3.80 4.62 6.00
C TYR A 54 4.00 3.73 4.77
N LEU A 55 5.23 3.31 4.47
CA LEU A 55 5.50 2.37 3.37
C LEU A 55 4.83 1.02 3.62
N ARG A 56 5.04 0.42 4.81
CA ARG A 56 4.46 -0.87 5.18
C ARG A 56 2.94 -0.80 5.25
N ARG A 57 2.38 0.26 5.82
CA ARG A 57 0.92 0.44 5.91
C ARG A 57 0.29 0.51 4.52
N THR A 58 0.85 1.32 3.62
CA THR A 58 0.33 1.46 2.26
C THR A 58 0.36 0.12 1.51
N PHE A 59 1.46 -0.61 1.66
CA PHE A 59 1.63 -1.94 1.07
C PHE A 59 0.62 -2.96 1.62
N TYR A 60 0.53 -3.14 2.93
CA TYR A 60 -0.35 -4.14 3.53
C TYR A 60 -1.83 -3.80 3.31
N GLN A 61 -2.21 -2.53 3.32
CA GLN A 61 -3.58 -2.13 3.01
C GLN A 61 -3.95 -2.46 1.57
N LEU A 62 -3.02 -2.29 0.61
CA LEU A 62 -3.23 -2.76 -0.75
C LEU A 62 -3.38 -4.27 -0.84
N VAL A 63 -2.54 -5.04 -0.14
CA VAL A 63 -2.65 -6.51 -0.09
C VAL A 63 -4.01 -6.92 0.47
N ASN A 64 -4.45 -6.29 1.57
CA ASN A 64 -5.76 -6.54 2.15
C ASN A 64 -6.89 -6.23 1.15
N ILE A 65 -6.82 -5.10 0.43
CA ILE A 65 -7.78 -4.76 -0.62
C ILE A 65 -7.79 -5.82 -1.72
N ILE A 66 -6.64 -6.31 -2.16
CA ILE A 66 -6.54 -7.35 -3.20
C ILE A 66 -7.21 -8.65 -2.72
N CYS A 67 -7.01 -9.00 -1.45
CA CYS A 67 -7.49 -10.25 -0.87
C CYS A 67 -8.94 -10.19 -0.36
N ASP A 68 -9.54 -9.00 -0.25
CA ASP A 68 -10.90 -8.85 0.28
C ASP A 68 -11.95 -9.22 -0.78
N PRO A 69 -12.68 -10.34 -0.61
CA PRO A 69 -13.69 -10.78 -1.58
C PRO A 69 -14.95 -9.91 -1.58
N LEU A 70 -15.15 -9.08 -0.55
CA LEU A 70 -16.31 -8.19 -0.41
C LEU A 70 -16.15 -6.90 -1.23
N LEU A 71 -14.93 -6.57 -1.64
CA LEU A 71 -14.66 -5.42 -2.49
C LEU A 71 -14.91 -5.72 -3.96
N GLU A 72 -15.31 -4.68 -4.70
CA GLU A 72 -15.52 -4.79 -6.14
C GLU A 72 -14.28 -5.32 -6.86
N GLN A 73 -14.47 -6.28 -7.78
CA GLN A 73 -13.38 -6.90 -8.53
C GLN A 73 -12.50 -5.88 -9.27
N GLN A 74 -13.09 -4.77 -9.75
CA GLN A 74 -12.33 -3.70 -10.39
C GLN A 74 -11.33 -3.05 -9.43
N VAL A 75 -11.73 -2.76 -8.19
CA VAL A 75 -10.83 -2.20 -7.15
C VAL A 75 -9.70 -3.18 -6.87
N ARG A 76 -10.03 -4.46 -6.64
CA ARG A 76 -9.05 -5.52 -6.38
C ARG A 76 -8.02 -5.66 -7.51
N ARG A 77 -8.48 -5.69 -8.77
CA ARG A 77 -7.60 -5.76 -9.95
C ARG A 77 -6.71 -4.52 -10.08
N GLN A 78 -7.26 -3.32 -9.91
CA GLN A 78 -6.47 -2.08 -9.98
C GLN A 78 -5.42 -2.01 -8.86
N SER A 79 -5.78 -2.45 -7.66
CA SER A 79 -4.84 -2.58 -6.54
C SER A 79 -3.71 -3.55 -6.84
N LEU A 80 -4.00 -4.71 -7.45
CA LEU A 80 -2.97 -5.66 -7.87
C LEU A 80 -2.05 -5.06 -8.93
N CYS A 81 -2.60 -4.43 -9.98
CA CYS A 81 -1.82 -3.81 -11.05
C CYS A 81 -0.86 -2.73 -10.52
N GLN A 82 -1.25 -2.00 -9.47
CA GLN A 82 -0.46 -0.91 -8.91
C GLN A 82 0.39 -1.32 -7.69
N LEU A 83 0.34 -2.57 -7.23
CA LEU A 83 1.09 -3.09 -6.07
C LEU A 83 2.61 -2.92 -6.22
N HIS A 84 3.13 -2.91 -7.45
CA HIS A 84 4.55 -2.71 -7.75
C HIS A 84 5.08 -1.35 -7.22
N LYS A 85 4.23 -0.30 -7.15
CA LYS A 85 4.64 1.03 -6.69
C LYS A 85 5.12 1.04 -5.23
N PRO A 86 4.31 0.59 -4.23
CA PRO A 86 4.79 0.48 -2.86
C PRO A 86 5.86 -0.61 -2.68
N GLN A 87 5.85 -1.70 -3.47
CA GLN A 87 6.92 -2.70 -3.44
C GLN A 87 8.27 -2.08 -3.78
N LEU A 88 8.36 -1.32 -4.87
CA LEU A 88 9.59 -0.66 -5.28
C LEU A 88 10.06 0.36 -4.22
N ALA A 89 9.13 1.11 -3.62
CA ALA A 89 9.44 2.05 -2.55
C ALA A 89 9.98 1.36 -1.28
N LEU A 90 9.35 0.26 -0.85
CA LEU A 90 9.83 -0.58 0.25
C LEU A 90 11.20 -1.20 -0.04
N GLN A 91 11.40 -1.71 -1.26
CA GLN A 91 12.67 -2.29 -1.67
C GLN A 91 13.80 -1.27 -1.57
N ARG A 92 13.58 -0.04 -2.05
CA ARG A 92 14.55 1.05 -1.96
C ARG A 92 14.87 1.40 -0.51
N PHE A 93 13.83 1.55 0.32
CA PHE A 93 13.99 1.84 1.75
C PHE A 93 14.82 0.77 2.47
N TYR A 94 14.45 -0.50 2.33
CA TYR A 94 15.17 -1.58 3.01
C TYR A 94 16.57 -1.84 2.45
N ARG A 95 16.82 -1.53 1.18
CA ARG A 95 18.19 -1.53 0.63
C ARG A 95 19.04 -0.47 1.31
N GLN A 96 18.52 0.74 1.48
CA GLN A 96 19.23 1.84 2.13
C GLN A 96 19.47 1.58 3.63
N GLN A 97 18.49 0.98 4.32
CA GLN A 97 18.57 0.65 5.75
C GLN A 97 19.19 -0.73 6.03
N GLN A 98 19.84 -1.36 5.04
CA GLN A 98 20.46 -2.69 5.16
C GLN A 98 19.50 -3.82 5.66
N GLY A 99 18.19 -3.63 5.46
CA GLY A 99 17.11 -4.50 5.93
C GLY A 99 16.49 -5.38 4.85
N MET A 100 17.23 -5.75 3.79
CA MET A 100 16.69 -6.51 2.66
C MET A 100 16.04 -7.85 3.02
N HIS A 101 16.45 -8.47 4.13
CA HIS A 101 15.79 -9.68 4.65
C HIS A 101 14.32 -9.41 5.01
N LYS A 102 14.02 -8.25 5.62
CA LYS A 102 12.64 -7.82 5.93
C LYS A 102 11.83 -7.64 4.65
N TYR A 103 12.40 -6.98 3.63
CA TYR A 103 11.74 -6.82 2.34
C TYR A 103 11.39 -8.17 1.70
N ARG A 104 12.32 -9.13 1.70
CA ARG A 104 12.11 -10.47 1.13
C ARG A 104 10.96 -11.21 1.84
N ALA A 105 10.94 -11.18 3.17
CA ALA A 105 9.85 -11.76 3.96
C ALA A 105 8.49 -11.15 3.61
N LEU A 106 8.41 -9.81 3.60
CA LEU A 106 7.19 -9.07 3.24
C LEU A 106 6.69 -9.39 1.82
N SER A 107 7.62 -9.45 0.87
CA SER A 107 7.30 -9.71 -0.54
C SER A 107 6.82 -11.14 -0.77
N GLN A 108 7.41 -12.10 -0.05
CA GLN A 108 7.01 -13.49 -0.11
C GLN A 108 5.60 -13.69 0.49
N GLU A 109 5.34 -13.12 1.66
CA GLU A 109 4.02 -13.14 2.30
C GLU A 109 2.94 -12.59 1.37
N ALA A 110 3.15 -11.40 0.81
CA ALA A 110 2.18 -10.79 -0.10
C ALA A 110 1.99 -11.59 -1.39
N ARG A 111 3.04 -12.23 -1.92
CA ARG A 111 2.93 -13.10 -3.09
C ARG A 111 2.03 -14.30 -2.80
N VAL A 112 2.21 -14.95 -1.65
CA VAL A 112 1.38 -16.09 -1.23
C VAL A 112 -0.07 -15.66 -1.09
N LEU A 113 -0.33 -14.58 -0.34
CA LEU A 113 -1.68 -14.05 -0.14
C LEU A 113 -2.36 -13.64 -1.46
N CYS A 114 -1.68 -12.85 -2.29
CA CYS A 114 -2.28 -12.41 -3.55
C CYS A 114 -2.55 -13.57 -4.50
N HIS A 115 -1.71 -14.62 -4.50
CA HIS A 115 -1.94 -15.82 -5.31
C HIS A 115 -3.12 -16.64 -4.79
N GLU A 116 -3.22 -16.85 -3.47
CA GLU A 116 -4.31 -17.61 -2.85
C GLU A 116 -5.68 -16.96 -3.08
N PHE A 117 -5.76 -15.63 -2.95
CA PHE A 117 -7.02 -14.88 -3.07
C PHE A 117 -7.30 -14.36 -4.50
N ASN A 118 -6.39 -14.57 -5.45
CA ASN A 118 -6.56 -14.16 -6.84
C ASN A 118 -5.93 -15.19 -7.80
N PRO A 119 -6.60 -16.34 -8.03
CA PRO A 119 -6.03 -17.50 -8.74
C PRO A 119 -6.02 -17.36 -10.27
N TYR A 120 -6.12 -16.14 -10.82
CA TYR A 120 -6.16 -15.89 -12.27
C TYR A 120 -4.82 -15.38 -12.80
#